data_AF-A0A3G8XAG0-F1
#
_entry.id   AF-A0A3G8XAG0-F1
#
_cell.length_a   1.000
_cell.length_b   1.000
_cell.length_c   1.000
_cell.angle_alpha   90.00
_cell.angle_beta   90.00
_cell.angle_gamma   90.00
#
_symmetry.space_group_name_H-M   'P 1'
#
loop_
_entity.id
_entity.type
_entity.pdbx_description
1 polymer ?
#
loop_
_entity_poly.entity_id
_entity_poly.type
_entity_poly.pdbx_seq_one_letter_code
_entity_poly.pdbx_strand_id
1 'polypeptide(L)' 'MMVSDKMPTSALLEIKTGDQISKDSIHGTVSKIEIQETDEFLQFIFSLEGAQQIVVRKLKQVC' A
#
# COMPACT_ATOMS: atom_id res chain seq x y z
N MET A 1 8.11 -4.00 7.39
CA MET A 1 7.38 -2.79 7.83
C MET A 1 5.89 -3.11 7.96
N MET A 2 5.20 -2.66 9.03
CA MET A 2 3.76 -2.92 9.19
C MET A 2 2.95 -1.84 8.48
N VAL A 3 2.11 -2.22 7.52
CA VAL A 3 1.28 -1.33 6.70
C VAL A 3 -0.14 -1.39 7.22
N SER A 4 -0.75 -0.23 7.47
CA SER A 4 -2.13 -0.12 7.94
C SER A 4 -2.86 0.99 7.19
N ASP A 5 -4.18 0.86 7.05
CA ASP A 5 -5.07 1.89 6.47
C ASP A 5 -5.10 3.18 7.29
N LYS A 6 -4.52 3.21 8.49
CA LYS A 6 -4.30 4.43 9.27
C LYS A 6 -2.98 5.15 8.99
N MET A 7 -2.01 4.53 8.30
CA MET A 7 -0.71 5.17 7.99
C MET A 7 -0.86 6.37 7.05
N PRO A 8 -0.05 7.43 7.17
CA PRO A 8 -0.09 8.53 6.21
C PRO A 8 0.27 8.05 4.80
N THR A 9 -0.27 8.74 3.78
CA THR A 9 -0.01 8.43 2.36
C THR A 9 1.49 8.50 2.04
N SER A 10 2.24 9.38 2.70
CA SER A 10 3.70 9.47 2.58
C SER A 10 4.41 8.16 2.92
N ALA A 11 4.00 7.49 4.00
CA ALA A 11 4.57 6.19 4.39
C ALA A 11 4.26 5.09 3.37
N LEU A 12 3.10 5.17 2.70
CA LEU A 12 2.76 4.24 1.60
C LEU A 12 3.60 4.50 0.35
N LEU A 13 3.92 5.77 0.08
CA LEU A 13 4.80 6.19 -1.02
C LEU A 13 6.27 5.87 -0.77
N GLU A 14 6.67 5.72 0.49
CA GLU A 14 8.03 5.27 0.87
C GLU A 14 8.26 3.78 0.57
N ILE A 15 7.20 2.98 0.46
CA ILE A 15 7.29 1.55 0.14
C ILE A 15 7.75 1.39 -1.31
N LYS A 16 8.76 0.54 -1.52
CA LYS A 16 9.32 0.22 -2.84
C LYS A 16 9.18 -1.26 -3.16
N THR A 17 9.29 -1.61 -4.44
CA THR A 17 9.43 -3.00 -4.87
C THR A 17 10.71 -3.59 -4.27
N GLY A 18 10.61 -4.76 -3.66
CA GLY A 18 11.67 -5.40 -2.89
C GLY A 18 11.56 -5.16 -1.38
N ASP A 19 10.68 -4.25 -0.94
CA ASP A 19 10.48 -4.01 0.49
C ASP A 19 9.58 -5.08 1.11
N GLN A 20 9.86 -5.48 2.35
CA GLN A 20 9.03 -6.45 3.07
C GLN A 20 7.95 -5.72 3.86
N ILE A 21 6.70 -5.91 3.45
CA ILE A 21 5.55 -5.31 4.10
C ILE A 21 4.65 -6.37 4.74
N SER A 22 3.97 -5.97 5.80
CA SER A 22 3.05 -6.82 6.54
C SER A 22 1.79 -6.04 6.90
N LYS A 23 0.62 -6.55 6.54
CA LYS A 23 -0.68 -5.97 6.89
C LYS A 23 -1.55 -7.05 7.52
N ASP A 24 -1.98 -6.83 8.76
CA ASP A 24 -2.77 -7.77 9.56
C ASP A 24 -2.16 -9.18 9.57
N SER A 25 -2.65 -10.06 8.70
CA SER A 25 -2.20 -11.45 8.58
C SER A 25 -1.46 -11.76 7.27
N ILE A 26 -1.33 -10.77 6.37
CA ILE A 26 -0.67 -10.87 5.08
C ILE A 26 0.74 -10.29 5.20
N HIS A 27 1.76 -11.04 4.82
CA HIS A 27 3.15 -10.59 4.86
C HIS A 27 3.89 -11.10 3.64
N GLY A 28 4.75 -10.26 3.07
CA GLY A 28 5.52 -10.65 1.90
C GLY A 28 6.40 -9.52 1.39
N THR A 29 7.20 -9.86 0.39
CA THR A 29 8.02 -8.89 -0.33
C THR A 29 7.21 -8.27 -1.44
N VAL A 30 7.23 -6.94 -1.56
CA VAL A 30 6.52 -6.22 -2.62
C VAL A 30 7.17 -6.52 -3.96
N SER A 31 6.45 -7.21 -4.84
CA SER A 31 6.89 -7.49 -6.20
C SER A 31 6.51 -6.36 -7.16
N LYS A 32 5.29 -5.82 -7.01
CA LYS A 32 4.77 -4.74 -7.86
C LYS A 32 3.98 -3.74 -7.04
N ILE A 33 4.11 -2.45 -7.38
CA ILE A 33 3.32 -1.37 -6.78
C ILE A 33 2.51 -0.72 -7.90
N GLU A 34 1.21 -0.59 -7.70
CA GLU A 34 0.32 0.11 -8.61
C GLU A 34 -0.47 1.14 -7.81
N ILE A 35 -0.43 2.40 -8.27
CA ILE A 35 -1.08 3.52 -7.61
C ILE A 35 -2.15 4.03 -8.56
N GLN A 36 -3.40 3.96 -8.11
CA GLN A 36 -4.54 4.50 -8.82
C GLN A 36 -5.00 5.75 -8.05
N GLU A 37 -4.70 6.91 -8.60
CA GLU A 37 -5.24 8.17 -8.09
C GLU A 37 -6.58 8.46 -8.79
N THR A 38 -7.62 8.67 -8.00
CA THR A 38 -8.90 9.23 -8.44
C THR A 38 -9.12 10.60 -7.78
N ASP A 39 -10.12 11.34 -8.25
CA ASP A 39 -10.48 12.65 -7.69
C ASP A 39 -10.75 12.61 -6.18
N GLU A 40 -11.33 11.51 -5.68
CA GLU A 40 -11.77 11.37 -4.29
C GLU A 40 -10.76 10.64 -3.39
N PHE A 41 -9.93 9.75 -3.94
CA PHE A 41 -9.00 8.93 -3.16
C PHE A 41 -7.76 8.48 -3.95
N LEU A 42 -6.67 8.19 -3.25
CA LEU A 42 -5.59 7.36 -3.76
C LEU A 42 -5.80 5.91 -3.34
N GLN A 43 -5.71 4.99 -4.29
CA GLN A 43 -5.70 3.56 -4.05
C GLN A 43 -4.31 3.01 -4.38
N PHE A 44 -3.65 2.42 -3.38
CA PHE A 44 -2.37 1.75 -3.51
C PHE A 44 -2.60 0.24 -3.54
N ILE A 45 -2.08 -0.42 -4.55
CA ILE A 45 -2.16 -1.87 -4.74
C ILE A 45 -0.72 -2.39 -4.71
N PHE A 46 -0.36 -3.01 -3.60
CA PHE A 46 0.94 -3.67 -3.42
C PHE A 46 0.78 -5.15 -3.71
N SER A 47 1.31 -5.63 -4.82
CA SER A 47 1.37 -7.06 -5.12
C SER A 47 2.60 -7.66 -4.47
N LEU A 48 2.42 -8.71 -3.69
CA LEU A 48 3.47 -9.43 -2.97
C LEU A 48 3.93 -10.67 -3.73
N GLU A 49 5.15 -11.11 -3.46
CA GLU A 49 5.62 -12.44 -3.86
C GLU A 49 4.79 -13.52 -3.16
N GLY A 50 4.15 -14.40 -3.95
CA GLY A 50 3.21 -15.42 -3.44
C GLY A 50 1.74 -15.20 -3.80
N ALA A 51 1.45 -14.38 -4.81
CA ALA A 51 0.10 -14.07 -5.31
C ALA A 51 -0.82 -13.36 -4.29
N GLN A 52 -0.25 -12.81 -3.22
CA GLN A 52 -0.97 -11.97 -2.27
C GLN A 52 -0.94 -10.51 -2.72
N GLN A 53 -2.00 -9.76 -2.42
CA GLN A 53 -2.10 -8.35 -2.78
C GLN A 53 -2.65 -7.58 -1.60
N ILE A 54 -1.98 -6.48 -1.26
CA ILE A 54 -2.42 -5.54 -0.24
C ILE A 54 -2.97 -4.31 -0.95
N VAL A 55 -4.28 -4.09 -0.79
CA VAL A 55 -4.94 -2.86 -1.27
C VAL A 55 -5.12 -1.91 -0.10
N VAL A 56 -4.63 -0.68 -0.25
CA VAL A 56 -4.79 0.39 0.73
C VAL A 56 -5.46 1.55 0.04
N ARG A 57 -6.64 1.94 0.53
CA ARG A 57 -7.37 3.10 0.05
C ARG A 57 -7.15 4.27 1.00
N LYS A 58 -6.81 5.42 0.44
CA LYS A 58 -6.60 6.67 1.15
C LYS A 58 -7.42 7.76 0.52
N LEU A 59 -8.47 8.17 1.23
CA LEU A 59 -9.18 9.38 0.90
C LEU A 59 -8.18 10.54 0.96
N LYS A 60 -8.24 11.45 -0.02
CA LYS A 60 -7.57 12.74 0.12
C LYS A 60 -8.21 13.40 1.34
N GLN A 61 -7.54 13.38 2.50
CA GLN A 61 -7.92 14.27 3.59
C GLN A 61 -7.61 15.68 3.08
N VAL A 62 -8.63 16.31 2.52
CA VAL A 62 -8.72 17.75 2.40
C VAL A 62 -8.57 18.29 3.83
N CYS A 63 -7.52 19.08 4.05
CA CYS A 63 -7.27 19.78 5.33
C CYS A 63 -8.45 20.67 5.70
#